data_AF-A0A7R9WBA1-F1
#
_entry.id   AF-A0A7R9WBA1-F1
#
_cell.length_a   1.000
_cell.length_b   1.000
_cell.length_c   1.000
_cell.angle_alpha   90.00
_cell.angle_beta   90.00
_cell.angle_gamma   90.00
#
_symmetry.space_group_name_H-M   'P 1'
#
loop_
_entity.id
_entity.type
_entity.pdbx_description
1 polymer ?
#
loop_
_entity_poly.entity_id
_entity_poly.type
_entity_poly.pdbx_seq_one_letter_code
_entity_poly.pdbx_strand_id
1 'polypeptide(L)'
;YEVGDLTNEIDSRVKGAVAGFCGKEEYEVGDLTNEIGRRVETRVLDFINSDQYEFGDVSREIENRRKQWIEGFLGKEAADNYQFGDLTKKSHFGFYWEG
;
A
#
# COMPACT_ATOMS: atom_id res chain seq x y z
N TYR A 1 -26.40 -34.42 21.02
CA TYR A 1 -25.24 -34.11 20.17
C TYR A 1 -25.63 -32.96 19.26
N GLU A 2 -25.54 -31.69 19.66
CA GLU A 2 -26.00 -30.64 18.72
C GLU A 2 -25.23 -29.31 18.73
N VAL A 3 -24.70 -28.82 19.86
CA VAL A 3 -24.02 -27.49 19.87
C VAL A 3 -22.50 -27.55 20.05
N GLY A 4 -22.00 -28.41 20.96
CA GLY A 4 -20.55 -28.50 21.21
C GLY A 4 -19.73 -29.03 20.04
N ASP A 5 -20.33 -29.91 19.23
CA ASP A 5 -19.69 -30.45 18.02
C ASP A 5 -19.52 -29.36 16.94
N LEU A 6 -20.53 -28.52 16.77
CA LEU A 6 -20.48 -27.37 15.85
C LEU A 6 -19.44 -26.33 16.28
N THR A 7 -19.33 -26.04 17.58
CA THR A 7 -18.31 -25.12 18.09
C THR A 7 -16.90 -25.63 17.82
N ASN A 8 -16.65 -26.93 18.02
CA ASN A 8 -15.34 -27.55 17.77
C ASN A 8 -14.99 -27.58 16.27
N GLU A 9 -15.96 -27.87 15.41
CA GLU A 9 -15.78 -27.85 13.96
C GLU A 9 -15.48 -26.44 13.45
N ILE A 10 -16.20 -25.42 13.94
CA ILE A 10 -15.95 -24.02 13.59
C ILE A 10 -14.56 -23.58 14.04
N ASP A 11 -14.19 -23.88 15.30
CA ASP A 11 -12.86 -23.56 15.84
C ASP A 11 -11.75 -24.20 14.99
N SER A 12 -11.90 -25.49 14.66
CA SER A 12 -10.92 -26.22 13.84
C SER A 12 -10.77 -25.61 12.44
N ARG A 13 -11.87 -25.23 11.78
CA ARG A 13 -11.85 -24.60 10.47
C ARG A 13 -11.21 -23.22 10.49
N VAL A 14 -11.54 -22.40 11.50
CA VAL A 14 -10.96 -21.06 11.66
C VAL A 14 -9.45 -21.16 11.89
N LYS A 15 -9.02 -22.05 12.79
CA LYS A 15 -7.60 -22.32 13.04
C LYS A 15 -6.88 -22.79 11.79
N GLY A 16 -7.45 -23.75 11.06
CA GLY A 16 -6.87 -24.23 9.80
C GLY A 16 -6.74 -23.14 8.74
N ALA A 17 -7.74 -22.27 8.60
CA ALA A 17 -7.70 -21.14 7.68
C ALA A 17 -6.61 -20.12 8.05
N VAL A 18 -6.45 -19.80 9.34
CA VAL A 18 -5.39 -18.89 9.81
C VAL A 18 -4.01 -19.51 9.62
N ALA A 19 -3.82 -20.78 10.01
CA ALA A 19 -2.57 -21.50 9.80
C ALA A 19 -2.17 -21.50 8.31
N GLY A 20 -3.12 -21.83 7.41
CA GLY A 20 -2.90 -21.76 5.97
C GLY A 20 -2.57 -20.35 5.46
N PHE A 21 -3.24 -19.31 5.97
CA PHE A 21 -2.91 -17.92 5.62
C PHE A 21 -1.50 -17.51 6.05
N CYS A 22 -1.05 -18.00 7.22
CA CYS A 22 0.27 -17.77 7.78
C CYS A 22 1.36 -18.71 7.22
N GLY A 23 0.99 -19.69 6.39
CA GLY A 23 1.93 -20.69 5.85
C GLY A 23 2.43 -21.69 6.89
N LYS A 24 1.65 -21.93 7.95
CA LYS A 24 1.93 -22.89 9.03
C LYS A 24 1.03 -24.11 8.93
N GLU A 25 1.47 -25.22 9.52
CA GLU A 25 0.66 -26.44 9.64
C GLU A 25 -0.39 -26.34 10.76
N GLU A 26 -0.08 -25.64 11.85
CA GLU A 26 -0.96 -25.45 13.01
C GLU A 26 -1.08 -23.97 13.41
N TYR A 27 -2.23 -23.63 14.00
CA TYR A 27 -2.50 -22.27 14.50
C TYR A 27 -1.93 -22.05 15.90
N GLU A 28 -1.24 -20.92 16.07
CA GLU A 28 -0.83 -20.39 17.36
C GLU A 28 -1.46 -19.03 17.63
N VAL A 29 -1.69 -18.72 18.92
CA VAL A 29 -2.26 -17.43 19.32
C VAL A 29 -1.34 -16.30 18.89
N GLY A 30 -1.90 -15.36 18.12
CA GLY A 30 -1.18 -14.19 17.63
C GLY A 30 -0.66 -14.34 16.19
N ASP A 31 -0.74 -15.52 15.58
CA ASP A 31 -0.27 -15.77 14.21
C ASP A 31 -0.84 -14.79 13.19
N LEU A 32 -2.17 -14.57 13.25
CA LEU A 32 -2.84 -13.67 12.32
C LEU A 32 -2.33 -12.24 12.49
N THR A 33 -2.21 -11.76 13.72
CA THR A 33 -1.74 -10.39 14.02
C THR A 33 -0.29 -10.20 13.55
N ASN A 34 0.58 -11.16 13.85
CA ASN A 34 1.99 -11.11 13.49
C ASN A 34 2.17 -11.16 11.97
N GLU A 35 1.44 -12.03 11.27
CA GLU A 35 1.56 -12.15 9.82
C GLU A 35 0.99 -10.92 9.10
N ILE A 36 -0.13 -10.36 9.57
CA ILE A 36 -0.63 -9.08 9.03
C ILE A 36 0.39 -7.97 9.28
N GLY A 37 0.92 -7.85 10.50
CA GLY A 37 1.95 -6.87 10.85
C GLY A 37 3.15 -6.95 9.91
N ARG A 38 3.73 -8.15 9.77
CA ARG A 38 4.87 -8.41 8.89
C ARG A 38 4.59 -8.05 7.43
N ARG A 39 3.42 -8.41 6.89
CA ARG A 39 3.03 -8.08 5.51
C ARG A 39 2.82 -6.59 5.29
N VAL A 40 2.26 -5.89 6.28
CA VAL A 40 2.09 -4.43 6.22
C VAL A 40 3.44 -3.76 6.27
N GLU A 41 4.30 -4.14 7.22
CA GLU A 41 5.65 -3.63 7.36
C GLU A 41 6.45 -3.80 6.07
N THR A 42 6.47 -5.01 5.50
CA THR A 42 7.16 -5.29 4.22
C THR A 42 6.70 -4.34 3.12
N ARG A 43 5.38 -4.18 2.94
CA ARG A 43 4.84 -3.28 1.91
C ARG A 43 5.16 -1.82 2.15
N VAL A 44 5.19 -1.38 3.42
CA VAL A 44 5.53 0.00 3.76
C VAL A 44 7.00 0.25 3.47
N LEU A 45 7.90 -0.65 3.89
CA LEU A 45 9.34 -0.57 3.63
C LEU A 45 9.65 -0.58 2.13
N ASP A 46 9.00 -1.46 1.36
CA ASP A 46 9.08 -1.50 -0.11
C ASP A 46 8.60 -0.18 -0.74
N PHE A 47 7.49 0.38 -0.22
CA PHE A 47 6.93 1.62 -0.74
C PHE A 47 7.87 2.81 -0.52
N ILE A 48 8.47 2.93 0.66
CA ILE A 48 9.38 4.03 1.01
C ILE A 48 10.83 3.78 0.55
N ASN A 49 11.13 2.58 0.03
CA ASN A 49 12.46 2.13 -0.37
C ASN A 49 13.51 2.32 0.75
N SER A 50 13.18 1.81 1.94
CA SER A 50 14.03 1.89 3.15
C SER A 50 13.98 0.57 3.90
N ASP A 51 15.05 0.26 4.63
CA ASP A 51 15.11 -0.91 5.52
C ASP A 51 14.46 -0.64 6.90
N GLN A 52 14.15 0.62 7.23
CA GLN A 52 13.53 1.01 8.50
C GLN A 52 12.48 2.09 8.29
N TYR A 53 11.41 2.03 9.09
CA TYR A 53 10.34 3.01 9.09
C TYR A 53 10.58 4.12 10.12
N GLU A 54 10.46 5.36 9.67
CA GLU A 54 10.36 6.55 10.51
C GLU A 54 8.99 7.23 10.33
N PHE A 55 8.52 7.89 11.39
CA PHE A 55 7.28 8.65 11.32
C PHE A 55 7.35 9.72 10.22
N GLY A 56 6.43 9.62 9.26
CA GLY A 56 6.32 10.57 8.15
C GLY A 56 6.92 10.06 6.83
N ASP A 57 7.58 8.91 6.79
CA ASP A 57 8.17 8.37 5.55
C ASP A 57 7.17 8.21 4.41
N VAL A 58 6.00 7.64 4.71
CA VAL A 58 4.93 7.47 3.72
C VAL A 58 4.50 8.81 3.12
N SER A 59 4.35 9.84 3.96
CA SER A 59 3.99 11.19 3.50
C SER A 59 5.09 11.82 2.66
N ARG A 60 6.36 11.67 3.06
CA ARG A 60 7.52 12.14 2.29
C ARG A 60 7.61 11.46 0.93
N GLU A 61 7.43 10.15 0.89
CA GLU A 61 7.49 9.37 -0.34
C GLU A 61 6.35 9.72 -1.31
N ILE A 62 5.11 9.90 -0.80
CA ILE A 62 3.99 10.38 -1.60
C ILE A 62 4.30 11.73 -2.23
N GLU A 63 4.86 12.66 -1.45
CA GLU A 63 5.23 14.00 -1.94
C GLU A 63 6.36 13.93 -2.98
N ASN A 64 7.36 13.08 -2.78
CA ASN A 64 8.44 12.86 -3.75
C ASN A 64 7.90 12.33 -5.08
N ARG A 65 7.03 11.32 -5.05
CA ARG A 65 6.38 10.79 -6.27
C ARG A 65 5.51 11.83 -6.95
N ARG A 66 4.77 12.65 -6.18
CA ARG A 66 3.98 13.76 -6.73
C ARG A 66 4.87 14.75 -7.48
N LYS A 67 6.01 15.15 -6.91
CA LYS A 67 6.97 16.05 -7.57
C LYS A 67 7.52 15.44 -8.86
N GLN A 68 7.97 14.18 -8.81
CA GLN A 68 8.46 13.47 -10.00
C GLN A 68 7.40 13.40 -11.11
N TRP A 69 6.15 13.14 -10.76
CA TRP A 69 5.05 13.13 -11.73
C TRP A 69 4.79 14.51 -12.34
N ILE A 70 4.78 15.57 -11.53
CA ILE A 70 4.61 16.95 -12.02
C ILE A 70 5.79 17.34 -12.92
N GLU A 71 7.03 17.03 -12.52
CA GLU A 71 8.24 17.26 -13.32
C GLU A 71 8.18 16.52 -14.65
N GLY A 72 7.80 15.24 -14.64
CA GLY A 72 7.65 14.46 -15.87
C GLY A 72 6.54 14.99 -16.78
N PHE A 73 5.44 15.46 -16.21
CA PHE A 73 4.30 15.95 -17.00
C PHE A 73 4.50 17.37 -17.51
N LEU A 74 5.03 18.30 -16.70
CA LEU A 74 5.19 19.72 -17.08
C LEU A 74 6.56 20.03 -17.68
N GLY A 75 7.60 19.31 -17.26
CA GLY A 75 9.00 19.70 -17.43
C GLY A 75 9.54 20.36 -16.16
N LYS A 76 10.85 20.21 -15.90
CA LYS A 76 11.51 20.61 -14.65
C LYS A 76 11.28 22.09 -14.28
N GLU A 77 11.50 22.99 -15.24
CA GLU A 77 11.37 24.45 -15.03
C GLU A 77 9.93 24.88 -14.69
N ALA A 78 8.94 24.26 -15.34
CA ALA A 78 7.53 24.53 -15.08
C ALA A 78 7.05 23.87 -13.77
N ALA A 79 7.64 22.75 -13.37
CA ALA A 79 7.33 22.06 -12.13
C ALA A 79 7.82 22.81 -10.88
N ASP A 80 9.02 23.42 -10.95
CA ASP A 80 9.55 24.25 -9.85
C ASP A 80 8.65 25.46 -9.54
N ASN A 81 7.87 25.92 -10.53
CA ASN A 81 6.94 27.03 -10.43
C ASN A 81 5.46 26.59 -10.47
N TYR A 82 5.18 25.30 -10.20
CA TYR A 82 3.85 24.72 -10.34
C TYR A 82 2.77 25.51 -9.59
N GLN A 83 1.71 25.87 -10.31
CA GLN A 83 0.47 26.39 -9.73
C GLN A 83 -0.71 25.47 -10.03
N PHE A 84 -1.69 25.50 -9.12
CA PHE A 84 -2.95 24.79 -9.32
C PHE A 84 -3.57 25.20 -10.67
N GLY A 85 -3.87 24.21 -11.52
CA GLY A 85 -4.45 24.40 -12.85
C GLY A 85 -3.46 24.27 -14.02
N ASP A 86 -2.16 24.23 -13.79
CA ASP A 86 -1.16 24.11 -14.87
C ASP A 86 -1.23 22.77 -15.61
N LEU A 87 -1.61 21.69 -14.91
CA LEU A 87 -1.88 20.39 -15.50
C LEU A 87 -3.02 20.46 -16.52
N THR A 88 -4.14 21.08 -16.16
CA THR A 88 -5.31 21.21 -17.03
C THR A 88 -5.01 22.09 -18.24
N LYS A 89 -4.24 23.17 -18.07
CA LYS A 89 -3.78 24.01 -19.18
C LYS A 89 -2.94 23.19 -20.16
N LYS A 90 -1.92 22.47 -19.70
CA LYS A 90 -1.06 21.66 -20.58
C LYS A 90 -1.86 20.59 -21.32
N SER A 91 -2.77 19.89 -20.64
CA SER A 91 -3.66 18.91 -21.28
C SER A 91 -4.57 19.53 -22.35
N HIS A 92 -5.10 20.73 -22.10
CA HIS A 92 -5.93 21.44 -23.06
C HIS A 92 -5.13 21.87 -24.29
N PHE A 93 -3.96 22.48 -24.11
CA PHE A 93 -3.15 22.99 -25.22
C PHE A 93 -2.41 21.89 -26.01
N GLY A 94 -2.02 20.79 -25.36
CA GLY A 94 -1.39 19.64 -26.03
C GLY A 94 -2.30 18.95 -27.04
N PHE A 95 -3.63 18.97 -26.81
CA PHE A 95 -4.62 18.36 -27.71
C PHE A 95 -4.79 19.10 -29.05
N TYR A 96 -4.41 20.38 -29.12
CA TYR A 96 -4.57 21.21 -30.34
C TYR A 96 -3.31 21.33 -31.21
N TRP A 97 -2.16 20.83 -30.74
CA TRP A 97 -0.86 20.99 -31.43
C TRP A 97 -0.27 19.69 -31.99
N GLU A 98 -0.84 18.53 -31.66
CA GLU A 98 -0.45 17.21 -32.22
C GLU A 98 -1.47 16.67 -33.26
N GLY A 99 -2.40 17.50 -33.73
CA GLY A 99 -3.43 17.16 -34.74
C GLY A 99 -3.24 17.86 -36.08
#